data_AF-A0A2J5HX61-F1
#
_entry.id   AF-A0A2J5HX61-F1
#
_cell.length_a   1.000
_cell.length_b   1.000
_cell.length_c   1.000
_cell.angle_alpha   90.00
_cell.angle_beta   90.00
_cell.angle_gamma   90.00
#
_symmetry.space_group_name_H-M   'P 1'
#
loop_
_entity.id
_entity.type
_entity.pdbx_description
1 polymer ?
#
loop_
_entity_poly.entity_id
_entity_poly.type
_entity_poly.pdbx_seq_one_letter_code
_entity_poly.pdbx_strand_id
1 'polypeptide(L)'
;MGFITRTVKVTTLGAATAAGAFAWATRNDKLVPMTPADRIFSSPAYRNLNPSNNPTTHDYYVRRVPLADIKPSLLEKKGKLTEAFCAGVWSGWGYAFQRAYLSRKYENPSTASDLWTRDALRAGPYELGTRITDHFEVLEKSTERIVVRCGASPRVTGVRDSDGLFEMSAVVKADEGVAEFGLKSCFFQGKGKADAPPMPAHIDWLHKQYTKLWLETALVNVRR
;
A
#
# COMPACT_ATOMS: atom_id res chain seq x y z
N MET A 1 21.90 -5.60 -40.55
CA MET A 1 20.72 -6.16 -39.84
C MET A 1 21.08 -7.14 -38.71
N GLY A 2 22.23 -7.02 -38.02
CA GLY A 2 22.61 -7.96 -36.94
C GLY A 2 22.46 -7.41 -35.51
N PHE A 3 22.74 -6.12 -35.31
CA PHE A 3 22.72 -5.50 -33.99
C PHE A 3 21.31 -5.21 -33.48
N ILE A 4 20.43 -4.68 -34.32
CA ILE A 4 19.03 -4.36 -33.96
C ILE A 4 18.28 -5.64 -33.52
N THR A 5 18.44 -6.73 -34.26
CA THR A 5 17.80 -8.03 -33.98
C THR A 5 18.33 -8.69 -32.71
N ARG A 6 19.61 -8.47 -32.36
CA ARG A 6 20.20 -8.97 -31.12
C ARG A 6 19.74 -8.16 -29.90
N THR A 7 19.66 -6.83 -30.02
CA THR A 7 19.11 -5.96 -28.98
C THR A 7 17.64 -6.26 -28.71
N VAL A 8 16.81 -6.40 -29.75
CA VAL A 8 15.39 -6.76 -29.59
C VAL A 8 15.23 -8.10 -28.87
N LYS A 9 15.99 -9.14 -29.23
CA LYS A 9 15.93 -10.45 -28.56
C LYS A 9 16.35 -10.39 -27.09
N VAL A 10 17.39 -9.63 -26.75
CA VAL A 10 17.83 -9.43 -25.36
C VAL A 10 16.77 -8.67 -24.55
N THR A 11 16.15 -7.63 -25.13
CA THR A 11 15.08 -6.87 -24.46
C THR A 11 13.85 -7.73 -24.21
N THR A 12 13.42 -8.55 -25.19
CA THR A 12 12.25 -9.43 -25.03
C THR A 12 12.50 -10.54 -24.02
N LEU A 13 13.69 -11.19 -24.03
CA LEU A 13 14.05 -12.20 -23.04
C LEU A 13 14.16 -11.60 -21.63
N GLY A 14 14.72 -10.40 -21.51
CA GLY A 14 14.82 -9.67 -20.25
C GLY A 14 13.44 -9.32 -19.68
N ALA A 15 12.54 -8.79 -20.50
CA ALA A 15 11.17 -8.46 -20.10
C ALA A 15 10.38 -9.71 -19.68
N ALA A 16 10.48 -10.81 -20.44
CA ALA A 16 9.82 -12.07 -20.11
C ALA A 16 10.34 -12.65 -18.79
N THR A 17 11.66 -12.60 -18.56
CA THR A 17 12.28 -13.07 -17.31
C THR A 17 11.81 -12.23 -16.12
N ALA A 18 11.79 -10.89 -16.25
CA ALA A 18 11.31 -10.01 -15.19
C ALA A 18 9.83 -10.21 -14.87
N ALA A 19 8.99 -10.37 -15.91
CA ALA A 19 7.57 -10.66 -15.74
C ALA A 19 7.34 -12.02 -15.06
N GLY A 20 8.09 -13.05 -15.46
CA GLY A 20 8.05 -14.37 -14.83
C GLY A 20 8.50 -14.34 -13.36
N ALA A 21 9.59 -13.64 -13.06
CA ALA A 21 10.08 -13.45 -11.70
C ALA A 21 9.07 -12.69 -10.83
N PHE A 22 8.44 -11.63 -11.37
CA PHE A 22 7.39 -10.89 -10.68
C PHE A 22 6.15 -11.74 -10.41
N ALA A 23 5.68 -12.48 -11.42
CA ALA A 23 4.52 -13.36 -11.29
C ALA A 23 4.77 -14.46 -10.26
N TRP A 24 5.98 -15.03 -10.26
CA TRP A 24 6.39 -16.02 -9.27
C TRP A 24 6.49 -15.40 -7.87
N ALA A 25 7.17 -14.27 -7.71
CA ALA A 25 7.36 -13.61 -6.41
C ALA A 25 6.01 -13.28 -5.74
N THR A 26 5.06 -12.78 -6.51
CA THR A 26 3.75 -12.33 -6.03
C THR A 26 2.63 -13.37 -6.16
N ARG A 27 2.96 -14.63 -6.46
CA ARG A 27 1.97 -15.71 -6.72
C ARG A 27 1.07 -16.04 -5.52
N ASN A 28 1.56 -15.72 -4.33
CA ASN A 28 0.88 -16.02 -3.07
C ASN A 28 0.03 -14.86 -2.55
N ASP A 29 0.07 -13.70 -3.23
CA ASP A 29 -0.80 -12.57 -2.93
C ASP A 29 -2.15 -12.83 -3.60
N LYS A 30 -3.15 -13.15 -2.78
CA LYS A 30 -4.48 -13.53 -3.26
C LYS A 30 -5.41 -12.32 -3.23
N LEU A 31 -6.04 -12.05 -4.37
CA LEU A 31 -7.10 -11.06 -4.45
C LEU A 31 -8.31 -11.57 -3.66
N VAL A 32 -8.81 -10.75 -2.75
CA VAL A 32 -10.03 -10.98 -1.99
C VAL A 32 -11.07 -9.96 -2.45
N PRO A 33 -12.27 -10.39 -2.89
CA PRO A 33 -13.33 -9.47 -3.27
C PRO A 33 -13.70 -8.57 -2.09
N MET A 34 -13.76 -7.26 -2.34
CA MET A 34 -14.33 -6.32 -1.39
C MET A 34 -15.83 -6.23 -1.61
N THR A 35 -16.59 -6.30 -0.53
CA THR A 35 -18.06 -6.19 -0.56
C THR A 35 -18.48 -4.85 0.04
N PRO A 36 -19.71 -4.35 -0.20
CA PRO A 36 -20.20 -3.15 0.47
C PRO A 36 -20.19 -3.22 2.01
N ALA A 37 -20.11 -4.43 2.59
CA ALA A 37 -19.99 -4.63 4.03
C ALA A 37 -18.56 -4.41 4.57
N ASP A 38 -17.56 -4.24 3.71
CA ASP A 38 -16.20 -3.94 4.13
C ASP A 38 -16.14 -2.67 4.97
N ARG A 39 -15.43 -2.76 6.11
CA ARG A 39 -15.30 -1.66 7.07
C ARG A 39 -14.80 -0.35 6.45
N ILE A 40 -13.97 -0.44 5.40
CA ILE A 40 -13.44 0.76 4.74
C ILE A 40 -14.56 1.64 4.18
N PHE A 41 -15.63 1.06 3.62
CA PHE A 41 -16.77 1.77 3.04
C PHE A 41 -17.75 2.31 4.09
N SER A 42 -17.70 1.79 5.31
CA SER A 42 -18.50 2.28 6.44
C SER A 42 -17.71 3.17 7.40
N SER A 43 -16.41 3.38 7.15
CA SER A 43 -15.53 4.19 8.00
C SER A 43 -15.94 5.67 8.01
N PRO A 44 -15.75 6.39 9.14
CA PRO A 44 -15.94 7.85 9.18
C PRO A 44 -15.07 8.57 8.15
N ALA A 45 -13.83 8.11 7.96
CA ALA A 45 -12.91 8.67 6.97
C ALA A 45 -13.51 8.59 5.55
N TYR A 46 -14.00 7.42 5.13
CA TYR A 46 -14.60 7.26 3.81
C TYR A 46 -15.81 8.17 3.60
N ARG A 47 -16.74 8.22 4.57
CA ARG A 47 -17.96 9.05 4.45
C ARG A 47 -17.64 10.54 4.39
N ASN A 48 -16.67 11.00 5.20
CA ASN A 48 -16.29 12.41 5.24
C ASN A 48 -15.53 12.84 3.98
N LEU A 49 -14.76 11.94 3.38
CA LEU A 49 -13.94 12.22 2.20
C LEU A 49 -14.66 11.96 0.88
N ASN A 50 -15.69 11.12 0.88
CA ASN A 50 -16.56 10.82 -0.26
C ASN A 50 -18.02 11.22 0.03
N PRO A 51 -18.32 12.52 0.22
CA PRO A 51 -19.65 12.98 0.64
C PRO A 51 -20.76 12.65 -0.38
N SER A 52 -20.41 12.54 -1.66
CA SER A 52 -21.35 12.20 -2.74
C SER A 52 -21.54 10.69 -2.92
N ASN A 53 -20.85 9.85 -2.13
CA ASN A 53 -20.78 8.40 -2.29
C ASN A 53 -20.45 7.99 -3.74
N ASN A 54 -19.46 8.66 -4.31
CA ASN A 54 -19.00 8.43 -5.68
C ASN A 54 -18.46 6.99 -5.84
N PRO A 55 -18.54 6.41 -7.05
CA PRO A 55 -17.96 5.11 -7.36
C PRO A 55 -16.47 5.04 -7.01
N THR A 56 -16.02 3.84 -6.63
CA THR A 56 -14.65 3.61 -6.17
C THR A 56 -13.90 2.67 -7.11
N THR A 57 -12.58 2.83 -7.19
CA THR A 57 -11.65 1.80 -7.65
C THR A 57 -10.98 1.23 -6.41
N HIS A 58 -11.02 -0.08 -6.21
CA HIS A 58 -10.49 -0.71 -5.02
C HIS A 58 -9.93 -2.11 -5.29
N ASP A 59 -8.94 -2.49 -4.49
CA ASP A 59 -8.40 -3.84 -4.47
C ASP A 59 -8.00 -4.23 -3.04
N TYR A 60 -8.07 -5.52 -2.76
CA TYR A 60 -7.64 -6.08 -1.50
C TYR A 60 -6.86 -7.37 -1.75
N TYR A 61 -5.57 -7.34 -1.40
CA TYR A 61 -4.71 -8.50 -1.50
C TYR A 61 -4.33 -9.00 -0.12
N VAL A 62 -4.35 -10.33 0.02
CA VAL A 62 -4.03 -11.04 1.24
C VAL A 62 -2.86 -11.99 1.02
N ARG A 63 -1.93 -11.98 1.96
CA ARG A 63 -0.77 -12.86 1.99
C ARG A 63 -0.63 -13.52 3.36
N ARG A 64 -0.78 -14.85 3.39
CA ARG A 64 -0.60 -15.67 4.59
C ARG A 64 0.85 -16.10 4.72
N VAL A 65 1.43 -15.96 5.91
CA VAL A 65 2.82 -16.34 6.22
C VAL A 65 2.83 -17.21 7.48
N PRO A 66 3.52 -18.36 7.50
CA PRO A 66 3.66 -19.18 8.71
C PRO A 66 4.22 -18.39 9.88
N LEU A 67 3.69 -18.62 11.09
CA LEU A 67 4.21 -17.94 12.30
C LEU A 67 5.68 -18.31 12.57
N ALA A 68 6.09 -19.51 12.16
CA ALA A 68 7.48 -19.95 12.22
C ALA A 68 8.44 -19.08 11.38
N ASP A 69 7.95 -18.44 10.32
CA ASP A 69 8.75 -17.59 9.43
C ASP A 69 8.79 -16.13 9.89
N ILE A 70 8.04 -15.77 10.94
CA ILE A 70 7.92 -14.40 11.45
C ILE A 70 8.91 -14.21 12.62
N LYS A 71 9.47 -13.00 12.71
CA LYS A 71 10.32 -12.59 13.84
C LYS A 71 9.54 -12.72 15.16
N PRO A 72 9.98 -13.54 16.13
CA PRO A 72 9.23 -13.78 17.38
C PRO A 72 8.89 -12.50 18.15
N SER A 73 9.81 -11.53 18.18
CA SER A 73 9.63 -10.25 18.87
C SER A 73 8.44 -9.42 18.36
N LEU A 74 7.99 -9.65 17.11
CA LEU A 74 6.82 -9.00 16.55
C LEU A 74 5.50 -9.65 16.98
N LEU A 75 5.55 -10.90 17.46
CA LEU A 75 4.40 -11.67 17.92
C LEU A 75 4.17 -11.50 19.43
N GLU A 76 5.20 -11.12 20.19
CA GLU A 76 5.14 -10.92 21.65
C GLU A 76 4.24 -9.74 22.07
N LYS A 77 4.19 -8.68 21.27
CA LYS A 77 3.46 -7.44 21.59
C LYS A 77 2.41 -7.15 20.54
N LYS A 78 1.15 -7.01 20.98
CA LYS A 78 0.04 -6.58 20.12
C LYS A 78 0.39 -5.29 19.40
N GLY A 79 0.04 -5.19 18.11
CA GLY A 79 0.35 -4.02 17.27
C GLY A 79 1.71 -4.04 16.58
N LYS A 80 2.73 -4.69 17.16
CA LYS A 80 4.10 -4.64 16.58
C LYS A 80 4.19 -5.29 15.21
N LEU A 81 3.45 -6.37 14.98
CA LEU A 81 3.38 -6.98 13.65
C LEU A 81 2.79 -6.03 12.60
N THR A 82 1.72 -5.33 12.95
CA THR A 82 1.05 -4.34 12.07
C THR A 82 1.96 -3.14 11.80
N GLU A 83 2.62 -2.60 12.83
CA GLU A 83 3.60 -1.51 12.68
C GLU A 83 4.77 -1.94 11.79
N ALA A 84 5.33 -3.13 12.01
CA ALA A 84 6.43 -3.65 11.20
C ALA A 84 6.01 -3.92 9.75
N PHE A 85 4.78 -4.40 9.52
CA PHE A 85 4.25 -4.57 8.17
C PHE A 85 4.05 -3.22 7.47
N CYS A 86 3.42 -2.24 8.13
CA CYS A 86 3.27 -0.87 7.65
C CYS A 86 4.64 -0.25 7.31
N ALA A 87 5.60 -0.34 8.23
CA ALA A 87 6.99 0.06 8.02
C ALA A 87 7.62 -0.62 6.80
N GLY A 88 7.30 -1.89 6.58
CA GLY A 88 7.73 -2.66 5.41
C GLY A 88 7.19 -2.10 4.10
N VAL A 89 5.92 -1.71 4.04
CA VAL A 89 5.30 -1.10 2.85
C VAL A 89 6.06 0.16 2.45
N TRP A 90 6.29 1.07 3.40
CA TRP A 90 6.90 2.37 3.09
C TRP A 90 8.43 2.35 3.00
N SER A 91 9.12 1.54 3.82
CA SER A 91 10.59 1.43 3.75
C SER A 91 11.07 0.43 2.69
N GLY A 92 10.18 -0.42 2.18
CA GLY A 92 10.47 -1.48 1.24
C GLY A 92 10.86 -1.02 -0.15
N TRP A 93 11.28 -1.99 -0.97
CA TRP A 93 11.69 -1.74 -2.35
C TRP A 93 10.51 -1.44 -3.27
N GLY A 94 9.32 -2.02 -3.01
CA GLY A 94 8.11 -1.72 -3.79
C GLY A 94 7.73 -0.24 -3.78
N TYR A 95 7.98 0.48 -2.68
CA TYR A 95 7.74 1.92 -2.57
C TYR A 95 8.95 2.78 -2.95
N ALA A 96 10.13 2.20 -3.22
CA ALA A 96 11.37 2.96 -3.34
C ALA A 96 11.36 4.00 -4.47
N PHE A 97 10.80 3.64 -5.63
CA PHE A 97 10.69 4.56 -6.75
C PHE A 97 9.73 5.72 -6.46
N GLN A 98 8.52 5.42 -5.95
CA GLN A 98 7.55 6.46 -5.58
C GLN A 98 8.09 7.35 -4.47
N ARG A 99 8.74 6.79 -3.44
CA ARG A 99 9.42 7.54 -2.39
C ARG A 99 10.47 8.50 -2.94
N ALA A 100 11.33 8.05 -3.86
CA ALA A 100 12.35 8.89 -4.47
C ALA A 100 11.73 10.01 -5.34
N TYR A 101 10.67 9.70 -6.10
CA TYR A 101 9.93 10.70 -6.87
C TYR A 101 9.30 11.76 -5.96
N LEU A 102 8.60 11.34 -4.90
CA LEU A 102 7.94 12.24 -3.96
C LEU A 102 8.94 13.10 -3.18
N SER A 103 10.03 12.50 -2.71
CA SER A 103 11.13 13.22 -2.04
C SER A 103 11.64 14.35 -2.91
N ARG A 104 12.01 14.07 -4.17
CA ARG A 104 12.49 15.10 -5.11
C ARG A 104 11.49 16.22 -5.38
N LYS A 105 10.18 15.93 -5.30
CA LYS A 105 9.13 16.87 -5.67
C LYS A 105 8.59 17.68 -4.48
N TYR A 106 8.59 17.10 -3.29
CA TYR A 106 7.82 17.60 -2.14
C TYR A 106 8.63 17.69 -0.84
N GLU A 107 9.83 17.10 -0.76
CA GLU A 107 10.69 17.23 0.43
C GLU A 107 11.33 18.63 0.47
N ASN A 108 10.93 19.42 1.45
CA ASN A 108 11.40 20.79 1.65
C ASN A 108 11.17 21.19 3.13
N PRO A 109 11.61 22.37 3.59
CA PRO A 109 11.45 22.77 4.99
C PRO A 109 10.01 22.72 5.53
N SER A 110 8.99 22.94 4.67
CA SER A 110 7.58 22.87 5.08
C SER A 110 7.06 21.44 5.30
N THR A 111 7.82 20.42 4.90
CA THR A 111 7.51 18.99 5.06
C THR A 111 8.55 18.26 5.90
N ALA A 112 9.40 18.97 6.64
CA ALA A 112 10.49 18.38 7.40
C ALA A 112 10.03 17.42 8.52
N SER A 113 8.77 17.54 8.97
CA SER A 113 8.14 16.65 9.95
C SER A 113 7.69 15.30 9.37
N ASP A 114 7.60 15.19 8.05
CA ASP A 114 7.12 13.99 7.39
C ASP A 114 8.21 12.90 7.36
N LEU A 115 7.78 11.64 7.28
CA LEU A 115 8.71 10.54 7.11
C LEU A 115 9.17 10.45 5.66
N TRP A 116 10.46 10.71 5.41
CA TRP A 116 11.07 10.71 4.08
C TRP A 116 12.06 9.57 3.86
N THR A 117 13.00 9.39 4.79
CA THR A 117 14.08 8.44 4.61
C THR A 117 13.61 7.02 4.88
N ARG A 118 14.29 6.05 4.26
CA ARG A 118 14.00 4.63 4.49
C ARG A 118 14.11 4.26 5.98
N ASP A 119 15.07 4.84 6.70
CA ASP A 119 15.28 4.56 8.12
C ASP A 119 14.20 5.19 8.99
N ALA A 120 13.79 6.43 8.70
CA ALA A 120 12.67 7.09 9.39
C ALA A 120 11.36 6.32 9.18
N LEU A 121 11.10 5.87 7.95
CA LEU A 121 9.94 5.02 7.65
C LEU A 121 10.03 3.68 8.39
N ARG A 122 11.21 3.06 8.44
CA ARG A 122 11.38 1.79 9.13
C ARG A 122 11.16 1.89 10.65
N ALA A 123 11.56 3.01 11.25
CA ALA A 123 11.47 3.25 12.69
C ALA A 123 10.12 3.86 13.12
N GLY A 124 9.30 4.35 12.18
CA GLY A 124 8.08 5.08 12.45
C GLY A 124 7.05 4.25 13.25
N PRO A 125 6.44 4.80 14.32
CA PRO A 125 5.37 4.13 15.05
C PRO A 125 4.02 4.22 14.33
N TYR A 126 3.90 5.10 13.32
CA TYR A 126 2.67 5.33 12.55
C TYR A 126 1.47 5.72 13.41
N GLU A 127 1.67 6.61 14.39
CA GLU A 127 0.58 7.17 15.18
C GLU A 127 -0.36 8.04 14.32
N LEU A 128 -1.56 8.33 14.83
CA LEU A 128 -2.53 9.21 14.16
C LEU A 128 -1.87 10.54 13.76
N GLY A 129 -2.13 10.98 12.52
CA GLY A 129 -1.54 12.19 11.96
C GLY A 129 -0.09 12.04 11.47
N THR A 130 0.53 10.86 11.60
CA THR A 130 1.85 10.61 10.99
C THR A 130 1.76 10.81 9.49
N ARG A 131 2.60 11.69 8.95
CA ARG A 131 2.66 11.99 7.51
C ARG A 131 3.83 11.27 6.86
N ILE A 132 3.57 10.74 5.68
CA ILE A 132 4.52 9.91 4.93
C ILE A 132 4.70 10.56 3.57
N THR A 133 5.92 11.04 3.32
CA THR A 133 6.36 11.57 2.02
C THR A 133 5.43 12.62 1.40
N ASP A 134 4.80 13.48 2.22
CA ASP A 134 3.81 14.48 1.78
C ASP A 134 2.68 13.93 0.89
N HIS A 135 2.33 12.65 1.06
CA HIS A 135 1.33 12.01 0.21
C HIS A 135 0.35 11.13 0.98
N PHE A 136 0.75 10.67 2.17
CA PHE A 136 -0.11 9.88 3.03
C PHE A 136 -0.15 10.44 4.45
N GLU A 137 -1.26 10.21 5.13
CA GLU A 137 -1.45 10.57 6.53
C GLU A 137 -2.23 9.48 7.24
N VAL A 138 -1.74 9.04 8.40
CA VAL A 138 -2.42 8.02 9.22
C VAL A 138 -3.71 8.61 9.80
N LEU A 139 -4.84 8.00 9.45
CA LEU A 139 -6.17 8.38 9.95
C LEU A 139 -6.69 7.45 11.03
N GLU A 140 -6.34 6.17 10.97
CA GLU A 140 -6.79 5.18 11.95
C GLU A 140 -5.64 4.22 12.28
N LYS A 141 -5.52 3.85 13.55
CA LYS A 141 -4.57 2.84 14.03
C LYS A 141 -5.26 1.94 15.05
N SER A 142 -4.97 0.65 14.95
CA SER A 142 -5.31 -0.38 15.93
C SER A 142 -4.19 -1.41 15.99
N THR A 143 -4.34 -2.44 16.82
CA THR A 143 -3.35 -3.53 16.91
C THR A 143 -3.23 -4.36 15.64
N GLU A 144 -4.25 -4.37 14.77
CA GLU A 144 -4.32 -5.26 13.60
C GLU A 144 -4.42 -4.51 12.28
N ARG A 145 -4.60 -3.18 12.30
CA ARG A 145 -4.68 -2.37 11.08
C ARG A 145 -4.24 -0.93 11.29
N ILE A 146 -3.66 -0.36 10.23
CA ILE A 146 -3.35 1.06 10.07
C ILE A 146 -4.00 1.51 8.76
N VAL A 147 -4.79 2.59 8.83
CA VAL A 147 -5.40 3.22 7.65
C VAL A 147 -4.75 4.56 7.41
N VAL A 148 -4.32 4.80 6.18
CA VAL A 148 -3.79 6.08 5.72
C VAL A 148 -4.68 6.69 4.64
N ARG A 149 -4.83 8.00 4.65
CA ARG A 149 -5.38 8.76 3.52
C ARG A 149 -4.33 8.86 2.42
N CYS A 150 -4.74 8.87 1.16
CA CYS A 150 -3.88 9.08 0.00
C CYS A 150 -4.51 10.05 -1.01
N GLY A 151 -3.96 10.13 -2.22
CA GLY A 151 -4.54 10.89 -3.35
C GLY A 151 -4.05 12.34 -3.48
N ALA A 152 -3.60 12.97 -2.40
CA ALA A 152 -2.92 14.28 -2.44
C ALA A 152 -2.12 14.55 -1.16
N SER A 153 -1.46 15.71 -1.11
CA SER A 153 -0.73 16.16 0.08
C SER A 153 -1.66 16.28 1.30
N PRO A 154 -1.23 15.79 2.49
CA PRO A 154 -1.97 15.92 3.74
C PRO A 154 -2.17 17.37 4.19
N ARG A 155 -1.45 18.34 3.60
CA ARG A 155 -1.73 19.77 3.80
C ARG A 155 -3.09 20.20 3.26
N VAL A 156 -3.67 19.44 2.32
CA VAL A 156 -5.04 19.65 1.84
C VAL A 156 -5.99 18.83 2.72
N THR A 157 -6.51 19.45 3.79
CA THR A 157 -7.26 18.75 4.84
C THR A 157 -8.71 18.43 4.46
N GLY A 158 -9.37 19.29 3.69
CA GLY A 158 -10.74 19.10 3.21
C GLY A 158 -10.88 18.05 2.10
N VAL A 159 -12.09 17.90 1.57
CA VAL A 159 -12.41 16.99 0.45
C VAL A 159 -11.60 17.37 -0.81
N ARG A 160 -11.03 16.38 -1.50
CA ARG A 160 -10.13 16.56 -2.65
C ARG A 160 -10.76 16.11 -3.96
N ASP A 161 -10.18 16.56 -5.07
CA ASP A 161 -10.65 16.14 -6.40
C ASP A 161 -10.38 14.65 -6.63
N SER A 162 -9.24 14.15 -6.14
CA SER A 162 -8.93 12.73 -6.04
C SER A 162 -8.51 12.41 -4.61
N ASP A 163 -9.07 11.36 -4.05
CA ASP A 163 -8.85 10.95 -2.66
C ASP A 163 -8.83 9.42 -2.56
N GLY A 164 -8.42 8.93 -1.40
CA GLY A 164 -8.46 7.51 -1.16
C GLY A 164 -7.97 7.10 0.21
N LEU A 165 -8.15 5.82 0.49
CA LEU A 165 -7.76 5.17 1.73
C LEU A 165 -6.93 3.92 1.39
N PHE A 166 -5.80 3.77 2.07
CA PHE A 166 -5.05 2.52 2.12
C PHE A 166 -5.14 1.93 3.51
N GLU A 167 -5.37 0.64 3.60
CA GLU A 167 -5.37 -0.11 4.85
C GLU A 167 -4.31 -1.21 4.79
N MET A 168 -3.37 -1.16 5.73
CA MET A 168 -2.40 -2.21 6.00
C MET A 168 -2.86 -2.97 7.24
N SER A 169 -3.05 -4.27 7.12
CA SER A 169 -3.49 -5.14 8.21
C SER A 169 -2.55 -6.31 8.43
N ALA A 170 -2.42 -6.71 9.69
CA ALA A 170 -1.72 -7.92 10.09
C ALA A 170 -2.49 -8.60 11.22
N VAL A 171 -3.06 -9.78 10.92
CA VAL A 171 -3.90 -10.55 11.84
C VAL A 171 -3.23 -11.89 12.13
N VAL A 172 -2.97 -12.19 13.39
CA VAL A 172 -2.39 -13.48 13.81
C VAL A 172 -3.53 -14.50 13.96
N LYS A 173 -3.49 -15.56 13.15
CA LYS A 173 -4.43 -16.68 13.20
C LYS A 173 -3.73 -17.89 13.82
N ALA A 174 -3.63 -17.87 15.14
CA ALA A 174 -2.83 -18.84 15.91
C ALA A 174 -3.26 -20.29 15.65
N ASP A 175 -4.56 -20.56 15.60
CA ASP A 175 -5.13 -21.89 15.34
C ASP A 175 -4.77 -22.43 13.95
N GLU A 176 -4.50 -21.53 13.00
CA GLU A 176 -4.09 -21.86 11.63
C GLU A 176 -2.56 -21.81 11.45
N GLY A 177 -1.80 -21.48 12.50
CA GLY A 177 -0.34 -21.42 12.46
C GLY A 177 0.22 -20.34 11.52
N VAL A 178 -0.56 -19.30 11.19
CA VAL A 178 -0.15 -18.24 10.25
C VAL A 178 -0.48 -16.83 10.77
N ALA A 179 0.20 -15.83 10.22
CA ALA A 179 -0.32 -14.46 10.19
C ALA A 179 -0.80 -14.10 8.78
N GLU A 180 -1.89 -13.37 8.72
CA GLU A 180 -2.50 -12.85 7.50
C GLU A 180 -2.18 -11.37 7.34
N PHE A 181 -1.46 -11.02 6.29
CA PHE A 181 -1.12 -9.66 5.94
C PHE A 181 -2.03 -9.19 4.81
N GLY A 182 -2.70 -8.06 5.02
CA GLY A 182 -3.63 -7.51 4.07
C GLY A 182 -3.23 -6.11 3.62
N LEU A 183 -3.26 -5.86 2.30
CA LEU A 183 -3.11 -4.52 1.74
C LEU A 183 -4.34 -4.19 0.91
N LYS A 184 -5.07 -3.17 1.34
CA LYS A 184 -6.33 -2.74 0.75
C LYS A 184 -6.21 -1.30 0.28
N SER A 185 -6.78 -1.01 -0.88
CA SER A 185 -6.84 0.32 -1.46
C SER A 185 -8.28 0.66 -1.83
N CYS A 186 -8.67 1.92 -1.66
CA CYS A 186 -9.98 2.43 -2.06
C CYS A 186 -9.81 3.88 -2.53
N PHE A 187 -9.93 4.10 -3.83
CA PHE A 187 -9.81 5.42 -4.46
C PHE A 187 -11.18 5.91 -4.93
N PHE A 188 -11.40 7.20 -4.81
CA PHE A 188 -12.62 7.86 -5.25
C PHE A 188 -12.37 9.33 -5.58
N GLN A 189 -13.27 9.91 -6.35
CA GLN A 189 -13.38 11.35 -6.46
C GLN A 189 -14.08 11.89 -5.21
N GLY A 190 -13.43 12.80 -4.48
CA GLY A 190 -14.03 13.40 -3.28
C GLY A 190 -15.00 14.52 -3.64
N LYS A 191 -14.55 15.52 -4.42
CA LYS A 191 -15.36 16.69 -4.77
C LYS A 191 -16.37 16.40 -5.88
N GLY A 192 -17.57 16.96 -5.72
CA GLY A 192 -18.62 16.85 -6.73
C GLY A 192 -19.15 15.41 -6.86
N LYS A 193 -19.85 15.15 -7.96
CA LYS A 193 -20.43 13.85 -8.27
C LYS A 193 -19.71 13.23 -9.46
N ALA A 194 -19.51 11.91 -9.41
CA ALA A 194 -18.94 11.12 -10.49
C ALA A 194 -19.86 9.94 -10.82
N ASP A 195 -19.98 9.64 -12.11
CA ASP A 195 -20.78 8.51 -12.61
C ASP A 195 -19.93 7.25 -12.88
N ALA A 196 -18.60 7.37 -12.77
CA ALA A 196 -17.65 6.29 -13.01
C ALA A 196 -16.52 6.28 -11.97
N PRO A 197 -15.85 5.12 -11.76
CA PRO A 197 -14.67 5.04 -10.92
C PRO A 197 -13.52 5.96 -11.38
N PRO A 198 -12.64 6.41 -10.47
CA PRO A 198 -11.63 7.43 -10.77
C PRO A 198 -10.47 6.93 -11.64
N MET A 199 -10.33 5.62 -11.87
CA MET A 199 -9.25 5.05 -12.68
C MET A 199 -9.80 4.30 -13.89
N PRO A 200 -9.24 4.51 -15.10
CA PRO A 200 -9.53 3.66 -16.25
C PRO A 200 -8.92 2.26 -16.04
N ALA A 201 -9.49 1.25 -16.71
CA ALA A 201 -9.19 -0.17 -16.47
C ALA A 201 -7.70 -0.54 -16.53
N HIS A 202 -6.91 0.07 -17.41
CA HIS A 202 -5.47 -0.20 -17.51
C HIS A 202 -4.68 0.34 -16.31
N ILE A 203 -5.10 1.48 -15.74
CA ILE A 203 -4.50 2.05 -14.53
C ILE A 203 -4.89 1.22 -13.30
N ASP A 204 -6.16 0.79 -13.22
CA ASP A 204 -6.62 -0.14 -12.18
C ASP A 204 -5.80 -1.45 -12.21
N TRP A 205 -5.60 -2.03 -13.40
CA TRP A 205 -4.78 -3.24 -13.53
C TRP A 205 -3.32 -3.02 -13.09
N LEU A 206 -2.70 -1.91 -13.49
CA LEU A 206 -1.34 -1.54 -13.06
C LEU A 206 -1.26 -1.33 -11.55
N HIS A 207 -2.25 -0.65 -10.97
CA HIS A 207 -2.35 -0.44 -9.54
C HIS A 207 -2.40 -1.77 -8.79
N LYS A 208 -3.23 -2.73 -9.24
CA LYS A 208 -3.29 -4.07 -8.67
C LYS A 208 -1.94 -4.80 -8.69
N GLN A 209 -1.15 -4.66 -9.76
CA GLN A 209 0.21 -5.23 -9.79
C GLN A 209 1.13 -4.52 -8.79
N TYR A 210 0.96 -3.20 -8.64
CA TYR A 210 1.73 -2.42 -7.70
C TYR A 210 1.41 -2.75 -6.24
N THR A 211 0.12 -2.96 -5.90
CA THR A 211 -0.32 -3.46 -4.60
C THR A 211 0.35 -4.79 -4.25
N LYS A 212 0.39 -5.74 -5.19
CA LYS A 212 1.09 -7.02 -5.00
C LYS A 212 2.57 -6.84 -4.72
N LEU A 213 3.25 -5.95 -5.47
CA LEU A 213 4.65 -5.63 -5.24
C LEU A 213 4.88 -5.07 -3.83
N TRP A 214 4.03 -4.14 -3.38
CA TRP A 214 4.11 -3.58 -2.03
C TRP A 214 3.90 -4.64 -0.97
N LEU A 215 2.87 -5.46 -1.12
CA LEU A 215 2.54 -6.53 -0.18
C LEU A 215 3.71 -7.51 -0.02
N GLU A 216 4.24 -8.08 -1.11
CA GLU A 216 5.32 -9.07 -0.99
C GLU A 216 6.63 -8.45 -0.50
N THR A 217 6.98 -7.22 -0.94
CA THR A 217 8.23 -6.58 -0.50
C THR A 217 8.16 -6.08 0.95
N ALA A 218 6.97 -5.75 1.47
CA ALA A 218 6.79 -5.37 2.87
C ALA A 218 7.12 -6.51 3.83
N LEU A 219 6.93 -7.77 3.39
CA LEU A 219 7.13 -8.94 4.24
C LEU A 219 8.58 -9.20 4.61
N VAL A 220 9.53 -8.62 3.87
CA VAL A 220 10.95 -8.64 4.25
C VAL A 220 11.16 -7.98 5.63
N ASN A 221 10.31 -7.04 6.02
CA ASN A 221 10.44 -6.39 7.32
C ASN A 221 9.92 -7.24 8.49
N VAL A 222 9.06 -8.24 8.22
CA VAL A 222 8.42 -9.09 9.26
C VAL A 222 8.98 -10.51 9.32
N ARG A 223 9.48 -11.03 8.19
CA ARG A 223 10.07 -12.37 8.11
C ARG A 223 11.46 -12.44 8.74
N ARG A 224 11.85 -13.62 9.22
CA ARG A 224 13.19 -13.90 9.76
C ARG A 224 14.29 -13.74 8.72
#